data_AF-A0A6A4GL29-F1
#
_entry.id   AF-A0A6A4GL29-F1
#
_cell.length_a   1.000
_cell.length_b   1.000
_cell.length_c   1.000
_cell.angle_alpha   90.00
_cell.angle_beta   90.00
_cell.angle_gamma   90.00
#
_symmetry.space_group_name_H-M   'P 1'
#
loop_
_entity.id
_entity.type
_entity.pdbx_description
1 polymer ?
#
loop_
_entity_poly.entity_id
_entity_poly.type
_entity_poly.pdbx_seq_one_letter_code
_entity_poly.pdbx_strand_id
1 'polypeptide(L)'
;MFSLPLPVGEGPEGEEEDNPIQLQAIECRDFDRMLSLMYPKSFNSREITTVDEWTSILKLSTQWEFSSMRDLSIKYLTGLASSADLVVLGHRYDVPHWLLPQYYDLCVRLEPLSMEEGRKFGVDTVIMINQIRHKIRYAANLNRHTDAIQDLVRSAFVPAGQIGGQFW
;
A
#
# COMPACT_ATOMS: atom_id res chain seq x y z
N MET A 1 21.67 -1.61 -12.41
CA MET A 1 22.84 -2.28 -11.80
C MET A 1 23.70 -2.76 -12.95
N PHE A 2 24.95 -2.30 -13.04
CA PHE A 2 25.86 -2.59 -14.16
C PHE A 2 26.59 -3.92 -13.94
N SER A 3 26.75 -4.68 -15.02
CA SER A 3 27.06 -6.10 -15.09
C SER A 3 28.41 -6.49 -14.48
N LEU A 4 28.40 -7.58 -13.70
CA LEU A 4 29.58 -8.39 -13.42
C LEU A 4 30.04 -9.08 -14.72
N PRO A 5 31.34 -9.33 -14.91
CA PRO A 5 31.82 -10.10 -16.06
C PRO A 5 31.22 -11.50 -16.06
N LEU A 6 30.65 -11.91 -17.20
CA LEU A 6 30.05 -13.23 -17.38
C LEU A 6 31.09 -14.35 -17.16
N PRO A 7 30.71 -15.48 -16.54
CA PRO A 7 31.55 -16.67 -16.50
C PRO A 7 31.92 -17.11 -17.91
N VAL A 8 33.18 -17.48 -18.12
CA VAL A 8 33.69 -17.86 -19.45
C VAL A 8 32.96 -19.12 -19.94
N GLY A 9 32.09 -18.95 -20.95
CA GLY A 9 31.38 -20.04 -21.63
C GLY A 9 29.85 -19.94 -21.63
N GLU A 10 29.27 -19.05 -20.82
CA GLU A 10 27.82 -18.78 -20.80
C GLU A 10 27.52 -17.43 -21.47
N GLY A 11 26.61 -17.42 -22.44
CA GLY A 11 26.11 -16.20 -23.07
C GLY A 11 25.37 -15.30 -22.06
N PRO A 12 25.18 -14.00 -22.38
CA PRO A 12 24.38 -13.12 -21.55
C PRO A 12 22.96 -13.69 -21.33
N GLU A 13 22.46 -13.56 -20.10
CA GLU A 13 21.09 -13.94 -19.74
C GLU A 13 20.08 -13.22 -20.65
N GLY A 14 19.13 -13.98 -21.21
CA GLY A 14 18.07 -13.47 -22.08
C GLY A 14 18.37 -13.51 -23.58
N GLU A 15 19.54 -13.97 -24.03
CA GLU A 15 19.86 -14.10 -25.47
C GLU A 15 19.64 -15.51 -26.05
N GLU A 16 19.56 -16.54 -25.21
CA GLU A 16 19.32 -17.93 -25.61
C GLU A 16 18.05 -18.49 -24.96
N GLU A 17 17.35 -19.39 -25.66
CA GLU A 17 16.11 -20.02 -25.15
C GLU A 17 16.38 -20.85 -23.88
N ASP A 18 17.57 -21.46 -23.79
CA ASP A 18 18.04 -22.23 -22.63
C ASP A 18 18.57 -21.34 -21.49
N ASN A 19 18.72 -20.03 -21.70
CA ASN A 19 19.19 -19.06 -20.70
C ASN A 19 18.27 -17.82 -20.62
N PRO A 20 16.98 -17.98 -20.23
CA PRO A 20 16.04 -16.87 -20.16
C PRO A 20 16.29 -15.96 -18.94
N ILE A 21 15.78 -14.74 -19.00
CA ILE A 21 15.78 -13.83 -17.84
C ILE A 21 14.87 -14.39 -16.74
N GLN A 22 15.46 -14.74 -15.60
CA GLN A 22 14.73 -15.27 -14.45
C GLN A 22 14.24 -14.14 -13.53
N LEU A 23 12.92 -13.93 -13.52
CA LEU A 23 12.27 -13.00 -12.60
C LEU A 23 12.15 -13.61 -11.20
N GLN A 24 13.21 -13.44 -10.40
CA GLN A 24 13.25 -13.96 -9.03
C GLN A 24 12.21 -13.27 -8.12
N ALA A 25 11.62 -14.04 -7.21
CA ALA A 25 10.63 -13.59 -6.21
C ALA A 25 9.32 -13.00 -6.78
N ILE A 26 8.99 -13.30 -8.04
CA ILE A 26 7.77 -12.85 -8.70
C ILE A 26 6.88 -14.04 -9.03
N GLU A 27 5.60 -13.96 -8.64
CA GLU A 27 4.61 -14.95 -9.04
C GLU A 27 4.21 -14.72 -10.49
N CYS A 28 4.06 -15.79 -11.29
CA CYS A 28 3.61 -15.69 -12.68
C CYS A 28 2.29 -14.91 -12.81
N ARG A 29 1.38 -15.08 -11.85
CA ARG A 29 0.10 -14.37 -11.79
C ARG A 29 0.27 -12.86 -11.60
N ASP A 30 1.21 -12.42 -10.77
CA ASP A 30 1.47 -10.99 -10.54
C ASP A 30 1.97 -10.35 -11.84
N PHE A 31 2.87 -11.05 -12.55
CA PHE A 31 3.42 -10.58 -13.81
C PHE A 31 2.38 -10.55 -14.93
N ASP A 32 1.57 -11.60 -15.05
CA ASP A 32 0.46 -11.66 -16.02
C ASP A 32 -0.52 -10.50 -15.84
N ARG A 33 -0.91 -10.19 -14.59
CA ARG A 33 -1.77 -9.02 -14.27
C ARG A 33 -1.15 -7.70 -14.72
N MET A 34 0.16 -7.53 -14.54
CA MET A 34 0.85 -6.33 -14.97
C MET A 34 0.97 -6.25 -16.49
N LEU A 35 1.20 -7.37 -17.17
CA LEU A 35 1.18 -7.46 -18.64
C LEU A 35 -0.20 -7.17 -19.21
N SER A 36 -1.28 -7.67 -18.61
CA SER A 36 -2.66 -7.33 -18.99
C SER A 36 -2.94 -5.83 -18.91
N LEU A 37 -2.32 -5.12 -17.96
CA LEU A 37 -2.44 -3.67 -17.87
C LEU A 37 -1.63 -2.95 -18.96
N MET A 38 -0.43 -3.43 -19.28
CA MET A 38 0.44 -2.85 -20.33
C MET A 38 -0.04 -3.14 -21.75
N TYR A 39 -0.57 -4.35 -21.95
CA TYR A 39 -0.97 -4.91 -23.24
C TYR A 39 -2.41 -5.43 -23.17
N PRO A 40 -3.40 -4.52 -23.03
CA PRO A 40 -4.79 -4.91 -22.89
C PRO A 40 -5.28 -5.61 -24.17
N LYS A 41 -5.91 -6.78 -24.01
CA LYS A 41 -6.47 -7.53 -25.15
C LYS A 41 -7.70 -6.84 -25.73
N SER A 42 -8.45 -6.13 -24.88
CA SER A 42 -9.52 -5.24 -25.31
C SER A 42 -9.58 -4.01 -24.41
N PHE A 43 -9.63 -2.82 -25.03
CA PHE A 43 -9.74 -1.55 -24.29
C PHE A 43 -11.12 -1.33 -23.65
N ASN A 44 -12.11 -2.15 -24.03
CA ASN A 44 -13.49 -2.03 -23.56
C ASN A 44 -13.78 -2.84 -22.29
N SER A 45 -12.92 -3.80 -21.93
CA SER A 45 -13.05 -4.60 -20.71
C SER A 45 -11.95 -4.26 -19.73
N ARG A 46 -12.29 -3.93 -18.48
CA ARG A 46 -11.29 -3.85 -17.41
C ARG A 46 -10.95 -5.26 -16.96
N GLU A 47 -9.76 -5.72 -17.30
CA GLU A 47 -9.23 -7.02 -16.86
C GLU A 47 -8.86 -6.99 -15.36
N ILE A 48 -8.51 -5.82 -14.83
CA ILE A 48 -8.12 -5.59 -13.43
C ILE A 48 -9.27 -4.88 -12.70
N THR A 49 -9.85 -5.53 -11.70
CA THR A 49 -11.02 -5.01 -10.97
C THR A 49 -10.97 -5.20 -9.46
N THR A 50 -10.11 -6.09 -8.96
CA THR A 50 -10.07 -6.46 -7.54
C THR A 50 -8.92 -5.82 -6.78
N VAL A 51 -9.04 -5.75 -5.45
CA VAL A 51 -7.98 -5.23 -4.57
C VAL A 51 -6.70 -6.07 -4.70
N ASP A 52 -6.85 -7.39 -4.79
CA ASP A 52 -5.72 -8.31 -4.93
C ASP A 52 -4.95 -8.06 -6.24
N GLU A 53 -5.66 -7.89 -7.36
CA GLU A 53 -5.02 -7.60 -8.65
C GLU A 53 -4.29 -6.26 -8.66
N TRP A 54 -4.92 -5.19 -8.16
CA TRP A 54 -4.26 -3.89 -8.05
C TRP A 54 -3.09 -3.91 -7.05
N THR A 55 -3.15 -4.76 -6.02
CA THR A 55 -2.04 -4.96 -5.08
C THR A 55 -0.85 -5.64 -5.74
N SER A 56 -1.08 -6.64 -6.61
CA SER A 56 -0.03 -7.26 -7.42
C SER A 56 0.66 -6.25 -8.33
N ILE A 57 -0.11 -5.38 -8.98
CA ILE A 57 0.45 -4.33 -9.86
C ILE A 57 1.22 -3.30 -9.03
N LEU A 58 0.70 -2.89 -7.88
CA LEU A 58 1.40 -1.99 -6.96
C LEU A 58 2.75 -2.59 -6.51
N LYS A 59 2.77 -3.87 -6.19
CA LYS A 59 3.99 -4.60 -5.80
C LYS A 59 5.07 -4.51 -6.88
N LEU A 60 4.74 -4.95 -8.10
CA LEU A 60 5.71 -5.00 -9.20
C LEU A 60 6.11 -3.61 -9.69
N SER A 61 5.16 -2.68 -9.81
CA SER A 61 5.45 -1.29 -10.20
C SER A 61 6.35 -0.58 -9.20
N THR A 62 6.27 -0.94 -7.91
CA THR A 62 7.20 -0.42 -6.88
C THR A 62 8.58 -1.07 -7.01
N GLN A 63 8.64 -2.38 -7.19
CA GLN A 63 9.90 -3.13 -7.32
C GLN A 63 10.70 -2.73 -8.57
N TRP A 64 10.03 -2.42 -9.67
CA TRP A 64 10.63 -2.06 -10.96
C TRP A 64 10.60 -0.56 -11.26
N GLU A 65 10.21 0.26 -10.29
CA GLU A 65 10.21 1.73 -10.40
C GLU A 65 9.33 2.28 -11.54
N PHE A 66 8.24 1.58 -11.87
CA PHE A 66 7.26 2.05 -12.86
C PHE A 66 6.28 3.05 -12.23
N SER A 67 6.73 4.29 -12.11
CA SER A 67 5.99 5.40 -11.47
C SER A 67 4.56 5.54 -11.95
N SER A 68 4.32 5.56 -13.27
CA SER A 68 2.97 5.76 -13.82
C SER A 68 2.00 4.62 -13.46
N MET A 69 2.47 3.37 -13.41
CA MET A 69 1.64 2.22 -13.02
C MET A 69 1.42 2.18 -11.52
N ARG A 70 2.44 2.60 -10.74
CA ARG A 70 2.32 2.76 -9.30
C ARG A 70 1.24 3.79 -8.96
N ASP A 71 1.28 4.97 -9.59
CA ASP A 71 0.29 6.03 -9.38
C ASP A 71 -1.12 5.58 -9.76
N LEU A 72 -1.25 4.84 -10.87
CA LEU A 72 -2.52 4.27 -11.29
C LEU A 72 -3.06 3.29 -10.25
N SER A 73 -2.21 2.39 -9.75
CA SER A 73 -2.59 1.39 -8.74
C SER A 73 -3.01 2.05 -7.44
N ILE A 74 -2.29 3.09 -7.01
CA ILE A 74 -2.63 3.90 -5.84
C ILE A 74 -4.04 4.52 -6.02
N LYS A 75 -4.30 5.12 -7.18
CA LYS A 75 -5.61 5.73 -7.47
C LYS A 75 -6.76 4.73 -7.36
N TYR A 76 -6.61 3.54 -7.94
CA TYR A 76 -7.68 2.52 -7.90
C TYR A 76 -7.84 1.89 -6.51
N LEU A 77 -6.75 1.59 -5.81
CA LEU A 77 -6.81 1.03 -4.46
C LEU A 77 -7.49 1.98 -3.48
N THR A 78 -7.27 3.29 -3.61
CA THR A 78 -7.90 4.31 -2.75
C THR A 78 -9.43 4.24 -2.79
N GLY A 79 -10.03 3.87 -3.93
CA GLY A 79 -11.48 3.76 -4.08
C GLY A 79 -12.06 2.37 -3.84
N LEU A 80 -11.22 1.33 -3.77
CA LEU A 80 -11.66 -0.07 -3.77
C LEU A 80 -11.33 -0.81 -2.47
N ALA A 81 -10.20 -0.50 -1.85
CA ALA A 81 -9.72 -1.20 -0.66
C ALA A 81 -10.33 -0.63 0.62
N SER A 82 -10.41 -1.45 1.67
CA SER A 82 -10.86 -1.00 2.98
C SER A 82 -9.83 -0.06 3.63
N SER A 83 -10.27 0.79 4.57
CA SER A 83 -9.37 1.67 5.33
C SER A 83 -8.26 0.88 6.02
N ALA A 84 -8.55 -0.33 6.51
CA ALA A 84 -7.55 -1.19 7.12
C ALA A 84 -6.52 -1.73 6.11
N ASP A 85 -6.98 -2.15 4.93
CA ASP A 85 -6.07 -2.62 3.87
C ASP A 85 -5.17 -1.49 3.38
N LEU A 86 -5.71 -0.30 3.19
CA LEU A 86 -4.94 0.88 2.77
C LEU A 86 -3.86 1.27 3.77
N VAL A 87 -4.09 1.15 5.09
CA VAL A 87 -3.04 1.36 6.09
C VAL A 87 -1.91 0.33 5.92
N VAL A 88 -2.26 -0.95 5.77
CA VAL A 88 -1.28 -2.03 5.64
C VAL A 88 -0.47 -1.88 4.35
N LEU A 89 -1.15 -1.60 3.23
CA LEU A 89 -0.52 -1.36 1.94
C LEU A 89 0.32 -0.08 1.96
N GLY A 90 -0.15 0.96 2.66
CA GLY A 90 0.55 2.22 2.82
C GLY A 90 1.89 2.08 3.55
N HIS A 91 1.94 1.26 4.60
CA HIS A 91 3.22 0.93 5.25
C HIS A 91 4.10 0.03 4.38
N ARG A 92 3.51 -0.97 3.72
CA ARG A 92 4.27 -1.95 2.94
C ARG A 92 4.94 -1.35 1.70
N TYR A 93 4.25 -0.45 1.01
CA TYR A 93 4.69 0.13 -0.25
C TYR A 93 5.07 1.61 -0.13
N ASP A 94 5.24 2.14 1.08
CA ASP A 94 5.60 3.53 1.36
C ASP A 94 4.68 4.55 0.65
N VAL A 95 3.40 4.52 1.04
CA VAL A 95 2.36 5.44 0.56
C VAL A 95 1.83 6.26 1.74
N PRO A 96 2.59 7.26 2.21
CA PRO A 96 2.32 7.93 3.49
C PRO A 96 1.00 8.73 3.50
N HIS A 97 0.55 9.22 2.35
CA HIS A 97 -0.69 10.00 2.23
C HIS A 97 -1.94 9.16 2.52
N TRP A 98 -1.88 7.82 2.47
CA TRP A 98 -2.98 6.95 2.89
C TRP A 98 -3.10 6.83 4.41
N LEU A 99 -1.99 6.93 5.15
CA LEU A 99 -1.94 6.52 6.54
C LEU A 99 -2.86 7.37 7.43
N LEU A 100 -2.67 8.69 7.42
CA LEU A 100 -3.43 9.59 8.30
C LEU A 100 -4.95 9.57 8.06
N PRO A 101 -5.44 9.70 6.81
CA PRO A 101 -6.88 9.65 6.54
C PRO A 101 -7.50 8.32 6.98
N GLN A 102 -6.81 7.20 6.75
CA GLN A 102 -7.35 5.90 7.12
C GLN A 102 -7.29 5.62 8.61
N TYR A 103 -6.24 6.05 9.31
CA TYR A 103 -6.24 5.98 10.78
C TYR A 103 -7.36 6.82 11.38
N TYR A 104 -7.63 7.99 10.83
CA TYR A 104 -8.76 8.82 11.25
C TYR A 104 -10.08 8.09 11.06
N ASP A 105 -10.33 7.51 9.87
CA ASP A 105 -11.55 6.75 9.58
C ASP A 105 -11.73 5.56 10.53
N LEU A 106 -10.66 4.78 10.76
CA LEU A 106 -10.65 3.66 11.71
C LEU A 106 -10.93 4.09 13.16
N CYS A 107 -10.54 5.32 13.53
CA CYS A 107 -10.78 5.86 14.87
C CYS A 107 -12.18 6.44 15.05
N VAL A 108 -12.79 6.98 14.00
CA VAL A 108 -14.10 7.65 14.08
C VAL A 108 -15.27 6.71 13.79
N ARG A 109 -15.09 5.67 12.96
CA ARG A 109 -16.18 4.75 12.59
C ARG A 109 -16.85 4.11 13.81
N LEU A 110 -18.13 3.80 13.69
CA LEU A 110 -18.92 3.24 14.79
C LEU A 110 -18.49 1.80 15.10
N GLU A 111 -18.20 1.04 14.05
CA GLU A 111 -17.85 -0.37 14.10
C GLU A 111 -16.52 -0.59 14.82
N PRO A 112 -16.42 -1.58 15.73
CA PRO A 112 -15.15 -1.97 16.32
C PRO A 112 -14.23 -2.62 15.27
N LEU A 113 -12.93 -2.64 15.56
CA LEU A 113 -11.97 -3.42 14.76
C LEU A 113 -12.37 -4.90 14.74
N SER A 114 -12.41 -5.49 13.56
CA SER A 114 -12.65 -6.92 13.42
C SER A 114 -11.40 -7.71 13.81
N MET A 115 -11.55 -9.00 14.09
CA MET A 115 -10.41 -9.89 14.37
C MET A 115 -9.48 -10.01 13.15
N GLU A 116 -10.01 -9.90 11.93
CA GLU A 116 -9.21 -9.95 10.71
C GLU A 116 -8.37 -8.67 10.55
N GLU A 117 -8.97 -7.51 10.77
CA GLU A 117 -8.24 -6.23 10.78
C GLU A 117 -7.19 -6.23 11.89
N GLY A 118 -7.56 -6.69 13.08
CA GLY A 118 -6.65 -6.81 14.22
C GLY A 118 -5.45 -7.73 13.98
N ARG A 119 -5.58 -8.75 13.11
CA ARG A 119 -4.46 -9.61 12.69
C ARG A 119 -3.58 -8.98 11.62
N LYS A 120 -4.18 -8.15 10.74
CA LYS A 120 -3.43 -7.38 9.75
C LYS A 120 -2.58 -6.31 10.41
N PHE A 121 -3.10 -5.74 11.50
CA PHE A 121 -2.38 -4.82 12.37
C PHE A 121 -1.51 -5.56 13.38
N GLY A 122 -0.42 -4.90 13.80
CA GLY A 122 0.30 -5.33 15.00
C GLY A 122 -0.49 -4.98 16.26
N VAL A 123 -0.16 -5.64 17.37
CA VAL A 123 -0.80 -5.39 18.69
C VAL A 123 -0.70 -3.91 19.07
N ASP A 124 0.45 -3.27 18.81
CA ASP A 124 0.68 -1.85 19.12
C ASP A 124 -0.30 -0.92 18.39
N THR A 125 -0.49 -1.14 17.07
CA THR A 125 -1.41 -0.35 16.25
C THR A 125 -2.85 -0.53 16.73
N VAL A 126 -3.25 -1.75 17.05
CA VAL A 126 -4.61 -2.04 17.57
C VAL A 126 -4.84 -1.34 18.92
N ILE A 127 -3.86 -1.40 19.83
CA ILE A 127 -3.94 -0.71 21.12
C ILE A 127 -4.06 0.79 20.91
N MET A 128 -3.24 1.39 20.03
CA MET A 128 -3.27 2.83 19.76
C MET A 128 -4.63 3.27 19.20
N ILE A 129 -5.18 2.55 18.21
CA ILE A 129 -6.51 2.84 17.66
C ILE A 129 -7.56 2.79 18.79
N ASN A 130 -7.53 1.76 19.64
CA ASN A 130 -8.48 1.63 20.74
C ASN A 130 -8.36 2.75 21.79
N GLN A 131 -7.13 3.17 22.14
CA GLN A 131 -6.92 4.28 23.06
C GLN A 131 -7.50 5.59 22.52
N ILE A 132 -7.30 5.86 21.23
CA ILE A 132 -7.86 7.04 20.55
C ILE A 132 -9.39 6.96 20.55
N ARG A 133 -9.96 5.82 20.14
CA ARG A 133 -11.41 5.59 20.15
C ARG A 133 -12.02 5.82 21.54
N HIS A 134 -11.35 5.34 22.58
CA HIS A 134 -11.77 5.57 23.96
C HIS A 134 -11.75 7.06 24.31
N LYS A 135 -10.67 7.78 23.97
CA LYS A 135 -10.60 9.24 24.19
C LYS A 135 -11.72 9.98 23.45
N ILE A 136 -12.01 9.64 22.20
CA ILE A 136 -13.10 10.25 21.42
C ILE A 136 -14.46 10.02 22.10
N ARG A 137 -14.76 8.78 22.50
CA ARG A 137 -16.06 8.42 23.09
C ARG A 137 -16.30 9.00 24.48
N TYR A 138 -15.27 9.05 25.33
CA TYR A 138 -15.40 9.47 26.73
C TYR A 138 -15.02 10.93 26.98
N ALA A 139 -14.29 11.60 26.07
CA ALA A 139 -14.04 13.03 26.20
C ALA A 139 -15.23 13.83 25.63
N ALA A 140 -16.04 14.39 26.53
CA ALA A 140 -17.25 15.16 26.20
C ALA A 140 -17.04 16.34 25.22
N ASN A 141 -15.78 16.76 25.01
CA ASN A 141 -15.42 17.90 24.15
C ASN A 141 -14.80 17.51 22.79
N LEU A 142 -14.22 16.32 22.61
CA LEU A 142 -13.57 15.96 21.33
C LEU A 142 -14.57 15.67 20.20
N ASN A 143 -15.73 15.10 20.52
CA ASN A 143 -16.77 14.82 19.54
C ASN A 143 -17.32 16.07 18.83
N ARG A 144 -17.01 17.27 19.33
CA ARG A 144 -17.49 18.54 18.77
C ARG A 144 -16.51 19.19 17.78
N HIS A 145 -15.27 18.68 17.70
CA HIS A 145 -14.19 19.29 16.89
C HIS A 145 -13.43 18.23 16.10
N THR A 146 -13.73 18.11 14.81
CA THR A 146 -13.06 17.23 13.84
C THR A 146 -11.55 17.45 13.81
N ASP A 147 -11.12 18.71 13.85
CA ASP A 147 -9.70 19.10 13.81
C ASP A 147 -8.93 18.55 15.02
N ALA A 148 -9.54 18.56 16.21
CA ALA A 148 -8.94 18.02 17.42
C ALA A 148 -8.74 16.50 17.35
N ILE A 149 -9.63 15.78 16.66
CA ILE A 149 -9.49 14.34 16.43
C ILE A 149 -8.35 14.08 15.43
N GLN A 150 -8.25 14.87 14.36
CA GLN A 150 -7.16 14.75 13.39
C GLN A 150 -5.79 14.99 14.04
N ASP A 151 -5.66 16.02 14.88
CA ASP A 151 -4.42 16.31 15.61
C ASP A 151 -4.06 15.19 16.60
N LEU A 152 -5.06 14.61 17.25
CA LEU A 152 -4.87 13.49 18.17
C LEU A 152 -4.41 12.21 17.43
N VAL A 153 -5.01 11.91 16.27
CA VAL A 153 -4.57 10.81 15.40
C VAL A 153 -3.16 11.08 14.87
N ARG A 154 -2.87 12.30 14.44
CA ARG A 154 -1.55 12.68 13.93
C ARG A 154 -0.46 12.54 14.97
N SER A 155 -0.68 13.04 16.18
CA SER A 155 0.28 12.93 17.29
C SER A 155 0.51 11.50 17.76
N ALA A 156 -0.47 10.62 17.56
CA ALA A 156 -0.35 9.20 17.91
C ALA A 156 0.42 8.39 16.86
N PHE A 157 0.15 8.61 15.58
CA PHE A 157 0.68 7.77 14.50
C PHE A 157 1.87 8.37 13.74
N VAL A 158 2.17 9.66 13.92
CA VAL A 158 3.35 10.31 13.32
C VAL A 158 4.36 10.58 14.44
N PRO A 159 5.52 9.91 14.45
CA PRO A 159 6.57 10.20 15.42
C PRO A 159 7.08 11.63 15.25
N ALA A 160 7.39 12.30 16.36
CA ALA A 160 7.90 13.68 16.41
C ALA A 160 9.25 13.91 15.66
N GLY A 161 9.80 12.89 14.99
CA GLY A 161 11.04 12.94 14.22
C GLY A 161 10.90 13.16 12.70
N GLN A 162 9.68 13.18 12.15
CA GLN A 162 9.41 13.54 10.74
C GLN A 162 8.89 14.98 10.61
N ILE A 163 9.62 15.96 11.19
CA ILE A 163 9.37 17.40 11.01
C ILE A 163 10.46 18.00 10.11
N GLY A 164 10.87 17.26 9.07
CA GLY A 164 11.98 17.63 8.19
C GLY A 164 11.76 17.12 6.78
N GLY A 165 10.74 17.64 6.10
CA GLY A 165 10.47 17.29 4.72
C GLY A 165 9.21 17.98 4.21
N GLN A 166 9.28 19.31 4.08
CA GLN A 166 8.34 20.07 3.28
C GLN A 166 8.34 19.51 1.85
N PHE A 167 7.20 18.99 1.38
CA PHE A 167 6.84 19.06 -0.04
C PHE A 167 5.31 19.18 -0.10
N TRP A 168 4.87 20.43 -0.31
CA TRP A 168 3.62 20.74 -1.02
C TRP A 168 3.89 20.59 -2.51
#